data_AF-A0A534VSG6-F1
#
_entry.id   AF-A0A534VSG6-F1
#
_cell.length_a   1.000
_cell.length_b   1.000
_cell.length_c   1.000
_cell.angle_alpha   90.00
_cell.angle_beta   90.00
_cell.angle_gamma   90.00
#
_symmetry.space_group_name_H-M   'P 1'
#
loop_
_entity.id
_entity.type
_entity.pdbx_description
1 polymer ?
#
loop_
_entity_poly.entity_id
_entity_poly.type
_entity_poly.pdbx_seq_one_letter_code
_entity_poly.pdbx_strand_id
1 'polypeptide(L)'
;MQATRPPDERRARHEATGEWPQPSLSAMLAERVRRTPERVYLIEGRREGGRSYTFGDLAARAERMAGALLGLGVRPGEVVSWQLPNWF
;
A
#
# COMPACT_ATOMS: atom_id res chain seq x y z
N MET A 1 -11.63 12.33 -11.92
CA MET A 1 -10.93 11.39 -12.82
C MET A 1 -11.79 10.13 -12.93
N GLN A 2 -12.16 9.67 -14.13
CA GLN A 2 -12.84 8.38 -14.27
C GLN A 2 -11.82 7.24 -14.21
N ALA A 3 -12.16 6.14 -13.55
CA ALA A 3 -11.31 4.97 -13.52
C ALA A 3 -11.20 4.36 -14.93
N THR A 4 -9.99 4.30 -15.47
CA THR A 4 -9.74 3.59 -16.73
C THR A 4 -10.05 2.11 -16.54
N ARG A 5 -11.02 1.60 -17.29
CA ARG A 5 -11.33 0.16 -17.32
C ARG A 5 -10.62 -0.48 -18.51
N PRO A 6 -9.91 -1.61 -18.32
CA PRO A 6 -9.41 -2.38 -19.46
C PRO A 6 -10.60 -2.95 -20.26
N PRO A 7 -10.41 -3.28 -21.56
CA PRO A 7 -11.40 -4.04 -22.32
C PRO A 7 -11.76 -5.35 -21.63
N ASP A 8 -13.03 -5.77 -21.69
CA ASP A 8 -13.55 -6.92 -20.94
C ASP A 8 -12.79 -8.23 -21.25
N GLU A 9 -12.37 -8.43 -22.49
CA GLU A 9 -11.59 -9.59 -22.92
C GLU A 9 -10.25 -9.71 -22.15
N ARG A 10 -9.64 -8.58 -21.79
CA ARG A 10 -8.39 -8.57 -21.01
C ARG A 10 -8.63 -9.15 -19.61
N ARG A 11 -9.75 -8.79 -18.97
CA ARG A 11 -10.13 -9.31 -17.65
C ARG A 11 -10.35 -10.82 -17.71
N ALA A 12 -11.18 -11.28 -18.65
CA ALA A 12 -11.48 -12.70 -18.81
C ALA A 12 -10.21 -13.55 -19.02
N ARG A 13 -9.26 -13.06 -19.83
CA ARG A 13 -7.98 -13.75 -20.06
C ARG A 13 -7.15 -13.91 -18.77
N HIS A 14 -7.00 -12.85 -17.99
CA HIS A 14 -6.22 -12.92 -16.73
C HIS A 14 -6.92 -13.76 -15.65
N GLU A 15 -8.26 -13.81 -15.65
CA GLU A 15 -8.99 -14.73 -14.78
C GLU A 15 -8.81 -16.19 -15.21
N ALA A 16 -8.83 -16.47 -16.52
CA ALA A 16 -8.64 -17.82 -17.05
C ALA A 16 -7.24 -18.39 -16.77
N THR A 17 -6.20 -17.54 -16.72
CA THR A 17 -4.84 -17.95 -16.36
C THR A 17 -4.57 -17.93 -14.85
N GLY A 18 -5.56 -17.57 -14.02
CA GLY A 18 -5.40 -17.44 -12.57
C GLY A 18 -4.52 -16.27 -12.15
N GLU A 19 -4.15 -15.38 -13.08
CA GLU A 19 -3.40 -14.17 -12.79
C GLU A 19 -4.24 -13.19 -11.96
N TRP A 20 -5.57 -13.18 -12.09
CA TRP A 20 -6.49 -12.34 -11.32
C TRP A 20 -7.63 -13.12 -10.64
N PRO A 21 -8.17 -12.61 -9.51
CA PRO A 21 -7.70 -11.45 -8.77
C PRO A 21 -6.50 -11.78 -7.87
N GLN A 22 -5.62 -10.81 -7.66
CA GLN A 22 -4.60 -10.88 -6.63
C GLN A 22 -5.13 -10.26 -5.33
N PRO A 23 -4.58 -10.62 -4.16
CA PRO A 23 -4.88 -9.93 -2.92
C PRO A 23 -4.62 -8.42 -3.06
N SER A 24 -5.43 -7.60 -2.38
CA SER A 24 -5.18 -6.16 -2.33
C SER A 24 -3.83 -5.87 -1.67
N LEU A 25 -3.22 -4.72 -2.00
CA LEU A 25 -1.96 -4.30 -1.37
C LEU A 25 -2.07 -4.27 0.17
N SER A 26 -3.21 -3.83 0.70
CA SER A 26 -3.51 -3.88 2.14
C SER A 26 -3.56 -5.31 2.69
N ALA A 27 -4.14 -6.26 1.96
CA ALA A 27 -4.18 -7.66 2.38
C ALA A 27 -2.78 -8.30 2.36
N MET A 28 -1.97 -7.99 1.34
CA MET A 28 -0.57 -8.43 1.27
C MET A 28 0.26 -7.88 2.44
N LEU A 29 0.05 -6.60 2.81
CA LEU A 29 0.69 -6.00 3.98
C LEU A 29 0.24 -6.68 5.28
N ALA A 30 -1.08 -6.87 5.47
CA ALA A 30 -1.62 -7.51 6.67
C ALA A 30 -1.04 -8.92 6.86
N GLU A 31 -0.93 -9.71 5.80
CA GLU A 31 -0.33 -11.04 5.86
C GLU A 31 1.16 -10.98 6.22
N ARG A 32 1.88 -9.99 5.70
CA ARG A 32 3.30 -9.81 6.03
C ARG A 32 3.51 -9.39 7.49
N VAL A 33 2.67 -8.49 8.00
CA VAL A 33 2.67 -8.04 9.41
C VAL A 33 2.36 -9.21 10.33
N ARG A 34 1.40 -10.05 9.98
CA ARG A 34 1.04 -11.25 10.75
C ARG A 34 2.21 -12.25 10.84
N ARG A 35 2.97 -12.43 9.75
CA ARG A 35 4.08 -13.39 9.71
C ARG A 35 5.36 -12.87 10.36
N THR A 36 5.71 -11.62 10.10
CA THR A 36 7.03 -11.06 10.46
C THR A 36 6.91 -9.58 10.81
N PRO A 37 6.26 -9.22 11.93
CA PRO A 37 6.01 -7.82 12.28
C PRO A 37 7.31 -7.05 12.51
N GLU A 38 8.28 -7.69 13.18
CA GLU A 38 9.57 -7.08 13.55
C GLU A 38 10.59 -7.02 12.39
N ARG A 39 10.27 -7.58 11.22
CA ARG A 39 11.21 -7.58 10.09
C ARG A 39 11.30 -6.18 9.50
N VAL A 40 12.53 -5.67 9.40
CA VAL A 40 12.81 -4.39 8.73
C VAL A 40 12.28 -4.40 7.29
N TYR A 41 11.46 -3.41 6.98
CA TYR A 41 10.84 -3.14 5.68
C TYR A 41 11.54 -1.98 4.96
N LEU A 42 11.79 -0.87 5.66
CA LEU A 42 12.35 0.35 5.09
C LEU A 42 13.54 0.83 5.92
N ILE A 43 14.59 1.26 5.24
CA ILE A 43 15.71 2.00 5.83
C ILE A 43 15.70 3.39 5.18
N GLU A 44 15.58 4.41 6.01
CA GLU A 44 15.61 5.82 5.67
C GLU A 44 16.97 6.39 6.08
N GLY A 45 17.63 7.15 5.19
CA GLY A 45 18.94 7.75 5.42
C GLY A 45 20.13 6.94 4.89
N ARG A 46 21.29 7.60 4.77
CA ARG A 46 22.55 6.96 4.38
C ARG A 46 23.22 6.25 5.56
N ARG A 47 22.79 5.03 5.88
CA ARG A 47 23.38 4.03 6.85
C ARG A 47 23.81 4.53 8.24
N GLU A 48 24.60 5.59 8.37
CA GLU A 48 24.93 6.28 9.63
C GLU A 48 23.80 7.24 10.02
N GLY A 49 23.20 7.02 11.19
CA GLY A 49 22.11 7.86 11.71
C GLY A 49 20.74 7.67 11.04
N GLY A 50 20.62 6.72 10.12
CA GLY A 50 19.37 6.39 9.43
C GLY A 50 18.34 5.71 10.34
N ARG A 51 17.06 5.85 10.01
CA ARG A 51 15.94 5.18 10.70
C ARG A 51 15.59 3.89 9.99
N SER A 52 15.29 2.85 10.74
CA SER A 52 14.73 1.61 10.20
C SER A 52 13.29 1.47 10.66
N TYR A 53 12.43 1.00 9.76
CA TYR A 53 11.03 0.71 10.04
C TYR A 53 10.75 -0.75 9.77
N THR A 54 10.05 -1.39 10.69
CA THR A 54 9.55 -2.75 10.57
C THR A 54 8.23 -2.80 9.79
N PHE A 55 7.75 -4.00 9.46
CA PHE A 55 6.39 -4.14 8.93
C PHE A 55 5.32 -3.68 9.92
N GLY A 56 5.53 -3.91 11.22
CA GLY A 56 4.65 -3.40 12.27
C GLY A 56 4.58 -1.86 12.28
N ASP A 57 5.73 -1.19 12.16
CA ASP A 57 5.81 0.27 12.08
C ASP A 57 5.06 0.82 10.86
N LEU A 58 5.20 0.16 9.72
CA LEU A 58 4.50 0.52 8.49
C LEU A 58 2.98 0.41 8.67
N ALA A 59 2.50 -0.70 9.22
CA ALA A 59 1.07 -0.93 9.44
C ALA A 59 0.48 0.12 10.39
N ALA A 60 1.14 0.38 11.52
CA ALA A 60 0.69 1.39 12.46
C ALA A 60 0.66 2.81 11.84
N ARG A 61 1.62 3.14 10.98
CA ARG A 61 1.64 4.41 10.23
C ARG A 61 0.51 4.49 9.21
N ALA A 62 0.28 3.41 8.46
CA ALA A 62 -0.79 3.32 7.47
C ALA A 62 -2.17 3.51 8.10
N GLU A 63 -2.44 2.86 9.24
CA GLU A 63 -3.69 3.02 9.99
C GLU A 63 -3.90 4.46 10.47
N ARG A 64 -2.86 5.11 11.01
CA ARG A 64 -2.94 6.52 11.42
C ARG A 64 -3.25 7.45 10.24
N MET A 65 -2.61 7.22 9.09
CA MET A 65 -2.87 8.01 7.88
C MET A 65 -4.29 7.77 7.35
N ALA A 66 -4.75 6.52 7.33
CA ALA A 66 -6.11 6.18 6.91
C ALA A 66 -7.15 6.88 7.80
N GLY A 67 -6.98 6.82 9.13
CA GLY A 67 -7.84 7.53 10.07
C GLY A 67 -7.83 9.05 9.86
N ALA A 68 -6.66 9.65 9.62
CA ALA A 68 -6.54 11.08 9.34
C ALA A 68 -7.24 11.48 8.04
N LEU A 69 -7.08 10.71 6.97
CA LEU A 69 -7.76 10.96 5.69
C LEU A 69 -9.28 10.86 5.83
N LEU A 70 -9.78 9.85 6.55
CA LEU A 70 -11.21 9.73 6.85
C LEU A 70 -11.72 10.94 7.64
N GLY A 71 -10.95 11.41 8.64
CA GLY A 71 -11.26 12.60 9.44
C GLY A 71 -11.27 13.89 8.61
N LEU A 72 -10.44 13.99 7.57
CA LEU A 72 -10.44 15.10 6.61
C LEU A 72 -11.56 15.02 5.56
N GLY A 73 -12.41 13.98 5.63
CA GLY A 73 -13.55 13.82 4.73
C GLY A 73 -13.28 12.94 3.52
N VAL A 74 -12.07 12.42 3.34
CA VAL A 74 -11.76 11.51 2.22
C VAL A 74 -12.57 10.23 2.33
N ARG A 75 -13.08 9.71 1.21
CA ARG A 75 -13.93 8.51 1.14
C ARG A 75 -13.40 7.46 0.17
N PRO A 76 -13.79 6.18 0.33
CA PRO A 76 -13.44 5.13 -0.62
C PRO A 76 -13.84 5.51 -2.05
N GLY A 77 -12.92 5.33 -2.99
CA GLY A 77 -13.10 5.68 -4.41
C GLY A 77 -12.69 7.10 -4.78
N GLU A 78 -12.42 7.97 -3.81
CA GLU A 78 -11.88 9.30 -4.09
C GLU A 78 -10.40 9.26 -4.48
N VAL A 79 -10.01 10.19 -5.34
CA VAL A 79 -8.65 10.30 -5.87
C VAL A 79 -7.85 11.26 -5.00
N VAL A 80 -6.71 10.79 -4.49
CA VAL A 80 -5.74 11.60 -3.74
C VAL A 80 -4.45 11.69 -4.55
N SER A 81 -4.07 12.91 -4.94
CA SER A 81 -2.76 13.17 -5.57
C SER A 81 -1.67 13.20 -4.51
N TRP A 82 -0.54 12.56 -4.81
CA TRP A 82 0.67 12.58 -3.98
C TRP A 82 1.89 13.05 -4.78
N GLN A 83 2.70 13.90 -4.18
CA GLN A 83 4.00 14.27 -4.73
C GLN A 83 4.99 14.23 -3.58
N LEU A 84 5.65 13.09 -3.44
CA LEU A 84 6.57 12.83 -2.35
C LEU A 84 7.95 12.52 -2.93
N PRO A 85 9.02 12.99 -2.28
CA PRO A 85 10.38 12.65 -2.65
C PRO A 85 10.79 11.30 -2.06
N ASN A 86 11.93 10.76 -2.52
CA ASN A 86 12.58 9.58 -1.93
C ASN A 86 13.82 9.93 -1.10
N TRP A 87 14.10 11.22 -0.87
CA TRP A 87 15.27 11.68 -0.10
C TRP A 87 15.03 11.56 1.41
N PHE A 88 15.13 10.35 1.89
CA PHE A 88 15.12 9.98 3.31
C PHE A 88 16.56 9.76 3.77
#